data_AF-A0A0Q5N9Z0-F1
#
_entry.id   AF-A0A0Q5N9Z0-F1
#
_cell.length_a   1.000
_cell.length_b   1.000
_cell.length_c   1.000
_cell.angle_alpha   90.00
_cell.angle_beta   90.00
_cell.angle_gamma   90.00
#
_symmetry.space_group_name_H-M   'P 1'
#
loop_
_entity.id
_entity.type
_entity.pdbx_description
1 polymer ?
#
loop_
_entity_poly.entity_id
_entity_poly.type
_entity_poly.pdbx_seq_one_letter_code
_entity_poly.pdbx_strand_id
1 'polypeptide(L)'
;MAIGSKELRPTELDTFEDERLVDELKKAKEELFNLRFQSATGQLESHGRLRAVKRDIARIYTVLRERELGIRATPVAVEAAPKATKKSTKKAAADEAPAAETVETAEEK
;
A
#
# COMPACT_ATOMS: atom_id res chain seq x y z
N MET A 1 18.25 2.75 20.03
CA MET A 1 17.79 1.56 19.27
C MET A 1 16.40 1.86 18.71
N ALA A 2 16.24 1.95 17.38
CA ALA A 2 14.94 2.17 16.76
C ALA A 2 14.13 0.87 16.85
N ILE A 3 13.02 0.90 17.59
CA ILE A 3 12.07 -0.22 17.65
C ILE A 3 11.02 0.06 16.58
N GLY A 4 10.85 -0.86 15.64
CA GLY A 4 10.02 -0.70 14.44
C GLY A 4 10.80 -1.10 13.18
N SER A 5 10.10 -1.27 12.07
CA SER A 5 10.74 -1.41 10.76
C SER A 5 11.46 -0.10 10.38
N LYS A 6 12.57 -0.24 9.63
CA LYS A 6 13.36 0.90 9.17
C LYS A 6 12.61 1.72 8.13
N GLU A 7 11.77 1.05 7.36
CA GLU A 7 10.95 1.58 6.27
C GLU A 7 9.80 2.48 6.77
N LEU A 8 9.22 2.18 7.93
CA LEU A 8 8.12 2.95 8.51
C LEU A 8 8.62 4.02 9.49
N ARG A 9 9.77 4.64 9.20
CA ARG A 9 10.26 5.80 9.95
C ARG A 9 9.50 7.06 9.51
N PRO A 10 9.27 8.04 10.40
CA PRO A 10 8.51 9.25 10.05
C PRO A 10 9.03 9.95 8.79
N THR A 11 10.35 10.07 8.65
CA THR A 11 10.99 10.67 7.47
C THR A 11 10.71 9.96 6.16
N GLU A 12 10.46 8.65 6.20
CA GLU A 12 10.17 7.83 5.02
C GLU A 12 8.66 7.83 4.73
N LEU A 13 7.83 7.78 5.78
CA LEU A 13 6.38 7.91 5.68
C LEU A 13 5.93 9.26 5.10
N ASP A 14 6.71 10.32 5.35
CA ASP A 14 6.45 11.63 4.78
C ASP A 14 6.56 11.65 3.25
N THR A 15 7.24 10.66 2.63
CA THR A 15 7.35 10.54 1.16
C THR A 15 6.20 9.78 0.52
N PHE A 16 5.37 9.08 1.32
CA PHE A 16 4.27 8.27 0.80
C PHE A 16 2.99 9.08 0.63
N GLU A 17 2.20 8.72 -0.37
CA GLU A 17 0.84 9.20 -0.56
C GLU A 17 -0.10 8.63 0.49
N ASP A 18 -1.24 9.31 0.72
CA ASP A 18 -2.21 8.92 1.75
C ASP A 18 -2.77 7.50 1.51
N GLU A 19 -3.04 7.15 0.25
CA GLU A 19 -3.56 5.82 -0.12
C GLU A 19 -2.57 4.71 0.25
N ARG A 20 -1.29 4.91 -0.05
CA ARG A 20 -0.23 3.97 0.28
C ARG A 20 -0.06 3.80 1.79
N LEU A 21 -0.15 4.89 2.57
CA LEU A 21 -0.11 4.83 4.03
C LEU A 21 -1.26 3.98 4.60
N VAL A 22 -2.46 4.10 4.03
CA VAL A 22 -3.62 3.29 4.43
C VAL A 22 -3.42 1.81 4.11
N ASP A 23 -2.81 1.48 2.98
CA ASP A 23 -2.53 0.09 2.62
C ASP A 23 -1.43 -0.54 3.49
N GLU A 24 -0.38 0.20 3.79
CA GLU A 24 0.65 -0.24 4.75
C GLU A 24 0.07 -0.45 6.16
N LEU A 25 -0.88 0.39 6.56
CA LEU A 25 -1.63 0.26 7.81
C LEU A 25 -2.42 -1.05 7.86
N LYS A 26 -3.14 -1.40 6.78
CA LYS A 26 -3.89 -2.67 6.70
C LYS A 26 -2.95 -3.87 6.85
N LYS A 27 -1.84 -3.89 6.09
CA LYS A 27 -0.82 -4.95 6.17
C LYS A 27 -0.25 -5.09 7.58
N ALA A 28 0.10 -3.99 8.23
CA ALA A 28 0.64 -4.01 9.59
C ALA A 28 -0.39 -4.51 10.62
N LYS A 29 -1.69 -4.26 10.43
CA LYS A 29 -2.75 -4.78 11.29
C LYS A 29 -2.95 -6.28 11.13
N GLU A 30 -2.93 -6.78 9.90
CA GLU A 30 -2.99 -8.22 9.62
C GLU A 30 -1.80 -8.95 10.25
N GLU A 31 -0.60 -8.39 10.10
CA GLU A 31 0.59 -8.92 10.76
C GLU A 31 0.43 -8.92 12.29
N LEU A 32 -0.07 -7.84 12.86
CA LEU A 32 -0.32 -7.77 14.31
C LEU A 32 -1.34 -8.82 14.76
N PHE A 33 -2.38 -9.08 13.97
CA PHE A 33 -3.37 -10.11 14.27
C PHE A 33 -2.73 -11.50 14.30
N ASN A 34 -1.95 -11.83 13.27
CA ASN A 34 -1.23 -13.10 13.17
C ASN A 34 -0.24 -13.28 14.32
N LEU A 35 0.53 -12.24 14.66
CA LEU A 35 1.48 -12.27 15.78
C LEU A 35 0.78 -12.42 17.14
N ARG A 36 -0.43 -11.85 17.30
CA ARG A 36 -1.22 -12.05 18.52
C ARG A 36 -1.79 -13.46 18.60
N PHE A 37 -2.19 -14.05 17.48
CA PHE A 37 -2.61 -15.44 17.42
C PHE A 37 -1.46 -16.39 17.78
N GLN A 38 -0.29 -16.21 17.17
CA GLN A 38 0.92 -16.98 17.49
C GLN A 38 1.38 -16.78 18.95
N SER A 39 1.22 -15.57 19.49
CA SER A 39 1.52 -15.28 20.90
C SER A 39 0.57 -16.00 21.85
N ALA A 40 -0.69 -16.21 21.45
CA ALA A 40 -1.67 -16.92 22.27
C ALA A 40 -1.44 -18.44 22.24
N THR A 41 -0.95 -18.99 21.12
CA THR A 41 -0.57 -20.41 21.01
C THR A 41 0.80 -20.72 21.61
N GLY A 42 1.58 -19.69 21.99
CA GLY A 42 2.92 -19.85 22.56
C GLY A 42 4.00 -20.23 21.56
N GLN A 43 3.69 -20.21 20.26
CA GLN A 43 4.61 -20.57 19.17
C GLN A 43 5.30 -19.34 18.55
N LEU A 44 5.36 -18.23 19.29
CA LEU A 44 5.91 -16.98 18.77
C LEU A 44 7.44 -17.01 18.82
N GLU A 45 8.08 -17.00 17.66
CA GLU A 45 9.55 -16.99 17.55
C GLU A 45 10.18 -15.65 18.00
N SER A 46 9.49 -14.53 17.76
CA SER A 46 10.02 -13.18 18.03
C SER A 46 9.04 -12.29 18.78
N HIS A 47 9.15 -12.26 20.11
CA HIS A 47 8.39 -11.35 20.97
C HIS A 47 8.69 -9.86 20.70
N GLY A 48 9.88 -9.55 20.17
CA GLY A 48 10.26 -8.19 19.80
C GLY A 48 9.43 -7.62 18.64
N ARG A 49 8.99 -8.49 17.72
CA ARG A 49 8.23 -8.10 16.53
C ARG A 49 6.86 -7.49 16.89
N LEU A 50 6.17 -8.03 17.90
CA LEU A 50 4.92 -7.45 18.41
C LEU A 50 5.06 -5.98 18.81
N ARG A 51 6.17 -5.62 19.47
CA ARG A 51 6.42 -4.23 19.88
C ARG A 51 6.79 -3.35 18.69
N ALA A 52 7.52 -3.89 17.71
CA ALA A 52 7.86 -3.19 16.48
C ALA A 52 6.62 -2.84 15.66
N VAL A 53 5.75 -3.83 15.36
CA VAL A 53 4.54 -3.64 14.56
C VAL A 53 3.57 -2.66 15.22
N LYS A 54 3.40 -2.72 16.56
CA LYS A 54 2.59 -1.73 17.30
C LYS A 54 3.11 -0.30 17.14
N ARG A 55 4.43 -0.10 17.15
CA ARG A 55 5.03 1.23 16.93
C ARG A 55 4.84 1.70 15.50
N ASP A 56 4.99 0.80 14.54
CA ASP A 56 4.85 1.14 13.13
C ASP A 56 3.42 1.61 12.82
N ILE A 57 2.40 0.90 13.34
CA ILE A 57 1.00 1.34 13.27
C ILE A 57 0.81 2.73 13.90
N ALA A 58 1.38 2.95 15.08
CA ALA A 58 1.27 4.25 15.76
C ALA A 58 1.88 5.39 14.94
N ARG A 59 3.03 5.16 14.27
CA ARG A 59 3.67 6.17 13.42
C ARG A 59 2.82 6.53 12.22
N ILE A 60 2.26 5.54 11.53
CA ILE A 60 1.37 5.79 10.39
C ILE A 60 0.17 6.64 10.82
N TYR A 61 -0.46 6.30 11.96
CA TYR A 61 -1.56 7.10 12.50
C TYR A 61 -1.16 8.52 12.86
N THR A 62 0.03 8.73 13.44
CA THR A 62 0.49 10.09 13.74
C THR A 62 0.67 10.92 12.47
N VAL A 63 1.25 10.35 11.42
CA VAL A 63 1.46 11.05 10.14
C VAL A 63 0.13 11.40 9.49
N LEU A 64 -0.82 10.45 9.42
CA LEU A 64 -2.16 10.69 8.89
C LEU A 64 -2.86 11.81 9.67
N ARG A 65 -2.77 11.79 11.01
CA ARG A 65 -3.39 12.82 11.84
C ARG A 65 -2.72 14.19 11.70
N GLU A 66 -1.40 14.24 11.58
CA GLU A 66 -0.67 15.49 11.34
C GLU A 66 -1.01 16.08 9.96
N ARG A 67 -1.28 15.24 8.95
CA ARG A 67 -1.76 15.67 7.63
C ARG A 67 -3.18 16.24 7.70
N GLU A 68 -4.09 15.57 8.42
CA GLU A 68 -5.45 16.09 8.69
C GLU A 68 -5.43 17.45 9.41
N LEU A 69 -4.46 17.64 10.32
CA LEU A 69 -4.28 18.89 11.07
C LEU A 69 -3.46 19.95 10.31
N GLY A 70 -2.98 19.65 9.10
CA GLY A 70 -2.17 20.56 8.29
C GLY A 70 -0.77 20.86 8.85
N ILE A 71 -0.28 20.04 9.81
CA ILE A 71 1.01 20.22 10.48
C ILE A 71 2.15 19.71 9.58
N ARG A 72 1.89 18.71 8.74
CA ARG A 72 2.85 18.17 7.77
C ARG A 72 2.35 18.36 6.34
N ALA A 73 3.28 18.72 5.45
CA ALA A 73 3.01 18.79 4.03
C ALA A 73 2.84 17.37 3.47
N THR A 74 1.68 17.11 2.88
CA THR A 74 1.50 15.96 1.99
C THR A 74 2.38 16.18 0.77
N PRO A 75 3.26 15.25 0.37
CA PRO A 75 3.80 15.27 -0.98
C PRO A 75 2.62 14.94 -1.90
N VAL A 76 1.93 15.98 -2.36
CA VAL A 76 1.02 15.84 -3.49
C VAL A 76 1.93 15.49 -4.66
N ALA A 77 1.86 14.25 -5.13
CA ALA A 77 2.48 13.87 -6.39
C ALA A 77 2.07 14.91 -7.44
N VAL A 78 3.05 15.62 -7.95
CA VAL A 78 2.86 16.62 -9.00
C VAL A 78 2.42 15.86 -10.24
N GLU A 79 1.13 15.91 -10.56
CA GLU A 79 0.54 16.10 -11.90
C GLU A 79 -0.96 15.74 -11.91
N ALA A 80 -1.85 16.75 -12.05
CA ALA A 80 -2.98 16.73 -13.00
C ALA A 80 -3.87 17.99 -12.90
N ALA A 81 -3.67 18.93 -13.84
CA ALA A 81 -4.67 19.69 -14.63
C ALA A 81 -4.10 21.04 -15.10
N PRO A 82 -4.48 21.63 -16.26
CA PRO A 82 -5.23 21.13 -17.42
C PRO A 82 -4.61 21.54 -18.79
N LYS A 83 -4.73 20.72 -19.85
CA LYS A 83 -4.65 21.22 -21.24
C LYS A 83 -5.81 20.67 -22.07
N ALA A 84 -6.74 21.56 -22.39
CA ALA A 84 -7.83 21.34 -23.31
C ALA A 84 -7.43 21.74 -24.74
N THR A 85 -7.83 20.89 -25.69
CA THR A 85 -8.33 21.19 -27.06
C THR A 85 -7.43 21.15 -28.32
N LYS A 86 -7.88 20.26 -29.22
CA LYS A 86 -7.94 20.27 -30.71
C LYS A 86 -6.67 19.84 -31.48
N LYS A 87 -6.62 18.58 -31.98
CA LYS A 87 -7.26 17.99 -33.19
C LYS A 87 -6.61 18.45 -34.49
N SER A 88 -5.83 17.58 -35.15
CA SER A 88 -6.13 17.09 -36.52
C SER A 88 -5.05 16.13 -37.08
N THR A 89 -5.47 14.89 -37.33
CA THR A 89 -5.23 14.04 -38.52
C THR A 89 -3.82 13.77 -39.07
N LYS A 90 -3.41 12.50 -39.06
CA LYS A 90 -3.26 11.60 -40.25
C LYS A 90 -2.83 10.19 -39.76
N LYS A 91 -3.77 9.26 -39.54
CA LYS A 91 -4.33 8.25 -40.47
C LYS A 91 -3.35 7.11 -40.85
N ALA A 92 -3.86 5.90 -40.60
CA ALA A 92 -3.58 4.56 -41.17
C ALA A 92 -2.62 3.66 -40.38
N ALA A 93 -2.84 2.35 -40.21
CA ALA A 93 -3.98 1.44 -40.39
C ALA A 93 -3.47 0.02 -39.99
N ALA A 94 -4.33 -0.80 -39.37
CA ALA A 94 -4.34 -2.28 -39.27
C ALA A 94 -5.16 -2.65 -38.01
N ASP A 95 -6.50 -2.72 -38.03
CA ASP A 95 -7.37 -3.83 -38.54
C ASP A 95 -6.96 -5.19 -37.95
N GLU A 96 -7.60 -5.67 -36.86
CA GLU A 96 -8.80 -6.56 -36.84
C GLU A 96 -8.48 -7.98 -37.40
N ALA A 97 -8.81 -9.13 -36.80
CA ALA A 97 -9.65 -9.55 -35.68
C ALA A 97 -9.30 -11.05 -35.31
N PRO A 98 -10.15 -11.91 -34.71
CA PRO A 98 -9.92 -12.59 -33.42
C PRO A 98 -10.05 -14.14 -33.46
N ALA A 99 -10.22 -14.79 -32.29
CA ALA A 99 -10.50 -16.22 -32.00
C ALA A 99 -9.27 -17.14 -31.91
N ALA A 100 -9.12 -18.13 -31.01
CA ALA A 100 -9.93 -18.81 -29.99
C ALA A 100 -8.95 -19.20 -28.83
N GLU A 101 -9.28 -19.72 -27.65
CA GLU A 101 -10.29 -20.71 -27.27
C GLU A 101 -10.30 -20.81 -25.72
N THR A 102 -11.49 -20.78 -25.13
CA THR A 102 -11.80 -21.14 -23.73
C THR A 102 -12.35 -22.56 -23.70
N VAL A 103 -11.81 -23.47 -22.91
CA VAL A 103 -12.54 -24.57 -22.21
C VAL A 103 -11.64 -25.03 -21.04
N GLU A 104 -11.88 -24.67 -19.78
CA GLU A 104 -12.79 -25.30 -18.80
C GLU A 104 -12.64 -26.82 -18.58
N THR A 105 -12.40 -27.17 -17.30
CA THR A 105 -12.92 -28.32 -16.54
C THR A 105 -12.45 -29.77 -16.82
N ALA A 106 -12.05 -30.44 -15.72
CA ALA A 106 -12.34 -31.82 -15.28
C ALA A 106 -11.07 -32.47 -14.65
N GLU A 107 -10.98 -32.58 -13.33
CA GLU A 107 -11.33 -33.79 -12.53
C GLU A 107 -10.29 -34.93 -12.60
N GLU A 108 -9.74 -35.23 -11.42
CA GLU A 108 -9.58 -36.57 -10.84
C GLU A 108 -8.90 -37.69 -11.65
N LYS A 109 -7.62 -37.96 -11.36
CA LYS A 109 -7.15 -39.21 -10.72
C LYS A 109 -5.68 -39.16 -10.33
#